data_AF-A0A7C4MJI6-F1
#
_entry.id   AF-A0A7C4MJI6-F1
#
_cell.length_a   1.000
_cell.length_b   1.000
_cell.length_c   1.000
_cell.angle_alpha   90.00
_cell.angle_beta   90.00
_cell.angle_gamma   90.00
#
_symmetry.space_group_name_H-M   'P 1'
#
loop_
_entity.id
_entity.type
_entity.pdbx_description
1 polymer ?
#
loop_
_entity_poly.entity_id
_entity_poly.type
_entity_poly.pdbx_seq_one_letter_code
_entity_poly.pdbx_strand_id
1 'polypeptide(L)'
;MRFENEENTRIDNDQLLKEFELFCKVDLQLADLSIKNHVREIKRFLRITKLNPYTLTKADLRNYLLLLLSIYSEKYPYVYKTVLAAIKRFFRDF
;
A
#
# COMPACT_ATOMS: atom_id res chain seq x y z
N MET A 1 29.05 -14.61 24.05
CA MET A 1 27.81 -13.84 24.33
C MET A 1 27.58 -12.94 23.12
N ARG A 2 26.81 -13.42 22.13
CA ARG A 2 26.44 -12.62 20.95
C ARG A 2 25.18 -11.86 21.33
N PHE A 3 25.26 -10.54 21.36
CA PHE A 3 24.08 -9.69 21.42
C PHE A 3 23.37 -9.86 20.06
N GLU A 4 22.31 -10.65 20.04
CA GLU A 4 21.35 -10.63 18.95
C GLU A 4 20.66 -9.27 19.02
N ASN A 5 20.89 -8.44 18.01
CA ASN A 5 20.31 -7.11 17.89
C ASN A 5 18.79 -7.23 17.70
N GLU A 6 18.04 -7.12 18.79
CA GLU A 6 16.57 -7.03 18.85
C GLU A 6 16.01 -5.68 18.33
N GLU A 7 16.66 -5.02 17.35
CA GLU A 7 16.24 -3.69 16.87
C GLU A 7 15.62 -3.67 15.46
N ASN A 8 15.51 -4.79 14.75
CA ASN A 8 15.19 -4.77 13.31
C ASN A 8 13.79 -5.29 12.93
N THR A 9 12.73 -4.87 13.65
CA THR A 9 11.34 -5.20 13.29
C THR A 9 10.43 -3.99 13.10
N ARG A 10 11.01 -2.79 12.93
CA ARG A 10 10.26 -1.62 12.46
C ARG A 10 10.36 -1.56 10.93
N ILE A 11 9.25 -1.78 10.26
CA ILE A 11 9.16 -1.56 8.82
C ILE A 11 9.32 -0.07 8.58
N ASP A 12 10.39 0.28 7.87
CA ASP A 12 10.54 1.62 7.31
C ASP A 12 9.57 1.75 6.13
N ASN A 13 8.38 2.29 6.41
CA ASN A 13 7.37 2.55 5.40
C ASN A 13 7.89 3.48 4.30
N ASP A 14 8.83 4.39 4.58
CA ASP A 14 9.37 5.29 3.57
C ASP A 14 10.31 4.54 2.62
N GLN A 15 11.13 3.62 3.15
CA GLN A 15 11.95 2.73 2.33
C GLN A 15 11.07 1.79 1.47
N LEU A 16 10.05 1.18 2.06
CA LEU A 16 9.12 0.30 1.34
C LEU A 16 8.37 1.04 0.22
N LEU A 17 7.98 2.30 0.45
CA LEU A 17 7.33 3.12 -0.57
C LEU A 17 8.29 3.50 -1.71
N LYS A 18 9.58 3.72 -1.44
CA LYS A 18 10.59 3.96 -2.48
C LYS A 18 10.83 2.72 -3.33
N GLU A 19 10.86 1.54 -2.72
CA GLU A 19 10.99 0.27 -3.44
C GLU A 19 9.77 0.02 -4.33
N PHE A 20 8.56 0.26 -3.80
CA PHE A 20 7.34 0.16 -4.60
C PHE A 20 7.29 1.20 -5.74
N GLU A 21 7.77 2.43 -5.50
CA GLU A 21 7.90 3.46 -6.53
C GLU A 21 8.84 3.00 -7.65
N LEU A 22 10.00 2.43 -7.28
CA LEU A 22 10.97 1.90 -8.22
C LEU A 22 10.39 0.73 -9.03
N PHE A 23 9.71 -0.21 -8.38
CA PHE A 23 9.00 -1.31 -9.03
C PHE A 23 7.97 -0.79 -10.05
N CYS A 24 7.15 0.19 -9.66
CA CYS A 24 6.17 0.78 -10.58
C CYS A 24 6.84 1.45 -11.80
N LYS A 25 8.05 1.99 -11.63
CA LYS A 25 8.80 2.66 -12.69
C LYS A 25 9.55 1.70 -13.60
N VAL A 26 10.23 0.70 -13.04
CA VAL A 26 11.14 -0.19 -13.77
C VAL A 26 10.38 -1.38 -14.34
N ASP A 27 9.64 -2.09 -13.48
CA ASP A 27 8.98 -3.35 -13.83
C ASP A 27 7.68 -3.10 -14.58
N LEU A 28 6.86 -2.16 -14.08
CA LEU A 28 5.57 -1.85 -14.69
C LEU A 28 5.61 -0.73 -15.75
N GLN A 29 6.73 0.00 -15.84
CA GLN A 29 6.93 1.12 -16.78
C GLN A 29 5.76 2.11 -16.83
N LEU A 30 5.21 2.44 -15.66
CA LEU A 30 4.06 3.33 -15.56
C LEU A 30 4.47 4.78 -15.79
N ALA A 31 3.54 5.59 -16.27
CA ALA A 31 3.72 7.04 -16.31
C ALA A 31 3.84 7.64 -14.89
N ASP A 32 4.66 8.67 -14.73
CA ASP A 32 4.96 9.31 -13.44
C ASP A 32 3.70 9.68 -12.62
N LEU A 33 2.66 10.18 -13.28
CA LEU A 33 1.40 10.52 -12.61
C LEU A 33 0.72 9.28 -12.01
N SER A 34 0.78 8.14 -12.70
CA SER A 34 0.22 6.88 -12.21
C SER A 34 1.04 6.35 -11.03
N ILE A 35 2.37 6.42 -11.12
CA ILE A 35 3.28 6.05 -10.03
C ILE A 35 2.95 6.87 -8.78
N LYS A 36 2.91 8.21 -8.90
CA LYS A 36 2.56 9.11 -7.80
C LYS A 36 1.22 8.79 -7.17
N ASN A 37 0.21 8.48 -7.98
CA ASN A 37 -1.11 8.09 -7.47
C ASN A 37 -1.04 6.77 -6.68
N HIS A 38 -0.35 5.75 -7.19
CA HIS A 38 -0.22 4.47 -6.47
C HIS A 38 0.54 4.61 -5.15
N VAL A 39 1.68 5.28 -5.16
CA VAL A 39 2.49 5.54 -3.96
C VAL A 39 1.66 6.31 -2.93
N ARG A 40 0.90 7.33 -3.36
CA ARG A 40 0.00 8.08 -2.47
C ARG A 40 -1.05 7.20 -1.82
N GLU A 41 -1.72 6.34 -2.59
CA GLU A 41 -2.77 5.48 -2.04
C GLU A 41 -2.20 4.40 -1.10
N ILE A 42 -1.04 3.82 -1.39
CA ILE A 42 -0.37 2.87 -0.48
C ILE A 42 0.11 3.56 0.79
N LYS A 43 0.72 4.75 0.68
CA LYS A 43 1.11 5.55 1.84
C LYS A 43 -0.10 5.83 2.75
N ARG A 44 -1.23 6.17 2.14
CA ARG A 44 -2.48 6.40 2.86
C ARG A 44 -3.01 5.13 3.51
N PHE A 45 -2.98 4.00 2.80
CA PHE A 45 -3.37 2.70 3.33
C PHE A 45 -2.56 2.35 4.58
N LEU A 46 -1.22 2.36 4.49
CA LEU A 46 -0.31 2.04 5.60
C LEU A 46 -0.54 2.96 6.80
N ARG A 47 -0.78 4.25 6.55
CA ARG A 47 -1.07 5.23 7.61
C ARG A 47 -2.41 4.96 8.32
N ILE A 48 -3.45 4.56 7.58
CA ILE A 48 -4.79 4.32 8.13
C ILE A 48 -4.82 3.00 8.89
N THR A 49 -4.30 1.93 8.29
CA THR A 49 -4.36 0.60 8.90
C THR A 49 -3.35 0.47 10.03
N LYS A 50 -2.20 1.16 9.94
CA LYS A 50 -1.04 0.97 10.85
C LYS A 50 -0.63 -0.50 10.97
N LEU A 51 -1.01 -1.31 9.98
CA LEU A 51 -0.74 -2.73 9.94
C LEU A 51 0.61 -2.97 9.25
N ASN A 52 1.27 -4.02 9.67
CA ASN A 52 2.45 -4.53 8.99
C ASN A 52 2.01 -5.18 7.66
N PRO A 53 2.47 -4.68 6.49
CA PRO A 53 2.08 -5.21 5.19
C PRO A 53 2.48 -6.69 4.98
N TYR A 54 3.51 -7.18 5.66
CA TYR A 54 3.93 -8.59 5.56
C TYR A 54 3.08 -9.55 6.39
N THR A 55 2.33 -9.05 7.39
CA THR A 55 1.46 -9.87 8.25
C THR A 55 -0.02 -9.62 8.00
N LEU A 56 -0.36 -8.89 6.93
CA LEU A 56 -1.72 -8.46 6.66
C LEU A 56 -2.60 -9.63 6.24
N THR A 57 -3.80 -9.74 6.82
CA THR A 57 -4.73 -10.80 6.46
C THR A 57 -5.72 -10.36 5.38
N LYS A 58 -6.35 -11.33 4.71
CA LYS A 58 -7.46 -11.05 3.78
C LYS A 58 -8.65 -10.36 4.47
N ALA A 59 -8.82 -10.53 5.78
CA ALA A 59 -9.88 -9.88 6.54
C ALA A 59 -9.57 -8.39 6.73
N ASP A 60 -8.32 -8.05 7.07
CA ASP A 60 -7.86 -6.66 7.21
C ASP A 60 -8.04 -5.87 5.91
N LEU A 61 -7.67 -6.49 4.78
CA LEU A 61 -7.84 -5.86 3.49
C LEU A 61 -9.32 -5.60 3.16
N ARG A 62 -10.20 -6.56 3.46
CA ARG A 62 -11.65 -6.38 3.28
C ARG A 62 -12.21 -5.28 4.17
N ASN A 63 -11.78 -5.22 5.43
CA ASN A 63 -12.19 -4.17 6.36
C ASN A 63 -11.78 -2.78 5.87
N TYR A 64 -10.56 -2.65 5.33
CA TYR A 64 -10.12 -1.41 4.71
C TYR A 64 -10.95 -1.04 3.47
N LEU A 65 -11.25 -2.00 2.60
CA LEU A 65 -12.09 -1.76 1.42
C LEU A 65 -13.53 -1.37 1.80
N LEU A 66 -14.09 -1.98 2.85
CA LEU A 66 -15.40 -1.59 3.40
C LEU A 66 -15.39 -0.15 3.95
N LEU A 67 -14.32 0.23 4.65
CA LEU A 67 -14.11 1.61 5.10
C LEU A 67 -14.05 2.58 3.92
N LEU A 68 -13.37 2.23 2.83
CA LEU A 68 -13.36 3.07 1.64
C LEU A 68 -14.74 3.19 1.01
N LEU A 69 -15.50 2.10 0.96
CA LEU A 69 -16.87 2.12 0.43
C LEU A 69 -17.78 3.03 1.27
N SER A 70 -17.65 3.02 2.60
CA SER A 70 -18.44 3.91 3.46
C SER A 70 -18.05 5.38 3.32
N ILE A 71 -16.76 5.69 3.09
CA ILE A 71 -16.28 7.06 2.89
C ILE A 71 -16.63 7.60 1.50
N TYR A 72 -16.43 6.78 0.46
CA TYR A 72 -16.53 7.23 -0.92
C TYR A 72 -17.91 7.02 -1.54
N SER A 73 -18.76 6.17 -0.97
CA SER A 73 -20.12 5.88 -1.42
C SER A 73 -20.23 5.59 -2.93
N GLU A 74 -21.44 5.42 -3.46
CA GLU A 74 -21.66 5.33 -4.91
C GLU A 74 -21.26 6.60 -5.68
N LYS A 75 -21.04 7.73 -4.98
CA LYS A 75 -20.70 9.02 -5.61
C LYS A 75 -19.29 9.09 -6.20
N TYR A 76 -18.34 8.29 -5.73
CA TYR A 76 -16.93 8.40 -6.16
C TYR A 76 -16.32 7.06 -6.60
N PRO A 77 -16.91 6.38 -7.61
CA PRO A 77 -16.47 5.06 -8.06
C PRO A 77 -15.05 5.07 -8.62
N TYR A 78 -14.62 6.20 -9.19
CA TYR A 78 -13.28 6.36 -9.72
C TYR A 78 -12.20 6.33 -8.63
N VAL A 79 -12.48 6.94 -7.47
CA VAL A 79 -11.53 6.95 -6.34
C VAL A 79 -11.33 5.52 -5.83
N TYR A 80 -12.42 4.78 -5.63
CA TYR A 80 -12.35 3.38 -5.21
C TYR A 80 -11.54 2.52 -6.20
N LYS A 81 -11.79 2.68 -7.51
CA LYS A 81 -11.03 1.97 -8.56
C LYS A 81 -9.54 2.26 -8.48
N THR A 82 -9.14 3.51 -8.32
CA THR A 82 -7.72 3.90 -8.21
C THR A 82 -7.05 3.31 -6.97
N VAL A 83 -7.72 3.37 -5.81
CA VAL A 83 -7.18 2.79 -4.57
C VAL A 83 -7.05 1.27 -4.69
N LEU A 84 -8.08 0.59 -5.20
CA LEU A 84 -8.05 -0.86 -5.40
C LEU A 84 -6.95 -1.28 -6.38
N ALA A 85 -6.72 -0.51 -7.44
CA ALA A 85 -5.63 -0.78 -8.38
C ALA A 85 -4.25 -0.63 -7.71
N ALA A 86 -4.06 0.40 -6.87
CA ALA A 86 -2.83 0.56 -6.10
C ALA A 86 -2.58 -0.63 -5.16
N ILE A 87 -3.61 -1.00 -4.39
CA ILE A 87 -3.57 -2.14 -3.46
C ILE A 87 -3.20 -3.43 -4.18
N LYS A 88 -3.85 -3.72 -5.32
CA LYS A 88 -3.56 -4.93 -6.11
C LYS A 88 -2.10 -4.95 -6.55
N ARG A 89 -1.59 -3.84 -7.08
CA ARG A 89 -0.18 -3.76 -7.48
C ARG A 89 0.75 -4.02 -6.30
N PHE A 90 0.48 -3.39 -5.16
CA PHE A 90 1.34 -3.49 -3.99
C PHE A 90 1.37 -4.87 -3.31
N PHE A 91 0.25 -5.60 -3.27
CA PHE A 91 0.16 -6.88 -2.55
C PHE A 91 0.23 -8.12 -3.43
N ARG A 92 0.14 -7.95 -4.75
CA ARG A 92 0.12 -9.07 -5.71
C ARG A 92 1.28 -9.01 -6.69
N ASP A 93 1.64 -7.81 -7.15
CA ASP A 93 2.60 -7.64 -8.24
C ASP A 93 3.99 -7.24 -7.70
N PHE A 94 4.04 -6.48 -6.60
CA PHE A 94 5.23 -6.15 -5.80
C PHE A 94 5.39 -7.15 -4.64
#